data_AF-F7HQS8-F1
#
_entry.id   AF-F7HQS8-F1
#
_cell.length_a   1.000
_cell.length_b   1.000
_cell.length_c   1.000
_cell.angle_alpha   90.00
_cell.angle_beta   90.00
_cell.angle_gamma   90.00
#
_symmetry.space_group_name_H-M   'P 1'
#
loop_
_entity.id
_entity.type
_entity.pdbx_description
1 polymer ?
#
loop_
_entity_poly.entity_id
_entity_poly.type
_entity_poly.pdbx_seq_one_letter_code
_entity_poly.pdbx_strand_id
1 'polypeptide(L)'
;MEYPDLENLDEDGYTQLRFSSQNNTRISVVSEKGSCAASPPWRLIAVILGILCLVTVVTAVVLGTTAIWRSHSGSNPLKDGHFPPRNKENHSQPTQSSLEESVTPTKAIKTTGDRSSPCPPNWIIHENSCYLFSTSLNSWDGSKRQCSQLDSNLLKIDNSKELGFILKQVSSQPDNSFWIGLSRTQTEGPWLWEDGSTFSPNLFQIRTTATQENSSLNCVWIHVSIIYDQLCSVPSYSICEKKFAM
;
A
#
# COMPACT_ATOMS: atom_id res chain seq x y z
N MET A 1 11.29 5.21 80.22
CA MET A 1 10.02 4.89 80.90
C MET A 1 9.01 5.79 80.20
N GLU A 2 8.30 5.34 79.17
CA GLU A 2 7.52 4.12 79.04
C GLU A 2 7.49 3.67 77.57
N TYR A 3 7.55 2.35 77.35
CA TYR A 3 7.07 1.66 76.15
C TYR A 3 5.68 1.13 76.53
N PRO A 4 4.71 1.15 75.61
CA PRO A 4 4.31 -0.11 74.95
C PRO A 4 3.92 0.14 73.49
N ASP A 5 3.62 -0.84 72.65
CA ASP A 5 4.00 -2.24 72.44
C ASP A 5 3.41 -2.56 71.05
N LEU A 6 3.87 -3.66 70.46
CA LEU A 6 3.41 -4.31 69.23
C LEU A 6 1.91 -4.08 68.89
N GLU A 7 1.47 -4.00 67.64
CA GLU A 7 1.55 -5.07 66.65
C GLU A 7 0.90 -4.58 65.33
N ASN A 8 0.98 -5.43 64.30
CA ASN A 8 0.44 -5.31 62.94
C ASN A 8 1.45 -4.84 61.89
N LEU A 9 2.49 -5.66 61.75
CA LEU A 9 3.00 -6.03 60.44
C LEU A 9 2.22 -7.26 59.96
N ASP A 10 1.43 -7.10 58.92
CA ASP A 10 1.03 -8.15 58.00
C ASP A 10 1.81 -7.98 56.68
N GLU A 11 2.40 -9.09 56.24
CA GLU A 11 3.10 -9.26 54.96
C GLU A 11 2.14 -8.95 53.82
N ASP A 12 2.44 -7.88 53.08
CA ASP A 12 2.15 -7.60 51.67
C ASP A 12 2.05 -6.09 51.55
N GLY A 13 3.16 -5.42 51.20
CA GLY A 13 3.33 -3.96 51.28
C GLY A 13 2.36 -3.11 50.44
N TYR A 14 1.11 -2.97 50.88
CA TYR A 14 0.13 -2.05 50.34
C TYR A 14 -0.64 -1.33 51.47
N THR A 15 -0.61 0.00 51.47
CA THR A 15 -1.49 0.83 52.30
C THR A 15 -2.95 0.71 51.86
N GLN A 16 -3.85 0.32 52.75
CA GLN A 16 -5.30 0.46 52.57
C GLN A 16 -5.69 1.95 52.62
N LEU A 17 -6.31 2.45 51.54
CA LEU A 17 -6.98 3.74 51.57
C LEU A 17 -8.45 3.55 51.97
N ARG A 18 -8.80 4.06 53.16
CA ARG A 18 -10.17 4.08 53.67
C ARG A 18 -10.82 5.41 53.29
N PHE A 19 -11.77 5.38 52.36
CA PHE A 19 -12.56 6.57 52.02
C PHE A 19 -13.79 6.66 52.94
N SER A 20 -13.79 7.64 53.85
CA SER A 20 -15.00 8.08 54.53
C SER A 20 -15.51 9.33 53.81
N SER A 21 -16.71 9.25 53.23
CA SER A 21 -17.37 10.40 52.64
C SER A 21 -17.99 11.24 53.76
N GLN A 22 -17.56 12.48 53.91
CA GLN A 22 -18.31 13.47 54.66
C GLN A 22 -18.49 14.75 53.82
N ASN A 23 -19.76 15.10 53.67
CA ASN A 23 -20.28 16.27 52.98
C ASN A 23 -19.99 17.57 53.75
N ASN A 24 -20.06 18.69 53.03
CA ASN A 24 -19.92 20.12 53.42
C ASN A 24 -18.47 20.63 53.44
N THR A 25 -18.09 21.76 52.80
CA THR A 25 -18.82 23.02 52.59
C THR A 25 -18.13 23.76 51.42
N ARG A 26 -18.88 24.38 50.49
CA ARG A 26 -18.31 25.19 49.39
C ARG A 26 -17.58 26.41 49.94
N ILE A 27 -16.27 26.49 49.72
CA ILE A 27 -15.48 27.72 49.76
C ILE A 27 -15.41 28.27 48.34
N SER A 28 -15.98 29.44 48.08
CA SER A 28 -15.82 30.16 46.83
C SER A 28 -14.48 30.90 46.83
N VAL A 29 -13.50 30.38 46.08
CA VAL A 29 -12.25 31.07 45.82
C VAL A 29 -12.44 32.01 44.63
N VAL A 30 -12.39 33.31 44.90
CA VAL A 30 -12.28 34.38 43.90
C VAL A 30 -10.95 34.21 43.19
N SER A 31 -10.99 33.95 41.88
CA SER A 31 -9.80 33.93 41.02
C SER A 31 -9.54 35.35 40.53
N GLU A 32 -8.54 35.99 41.14
CA GLU A 32 -8.01 37.27 40.71
C GLU A 32 -7.33 37.08 39.33
N LYS A 33 -7.94 37.65 38.30
CA LYS A 33 -7.47 37.57 36.92
C LYS A 33 -6.35 38.58 36.73
N GLY A 34 -5.11 38.14 36.94
CA GLY A 34 -3.91 38.88 36.57
C GLY A 34 -3.88 39.16 35.07
N SER A 35 -3.71 40.42 34.70
CA SER A 35 -3.61 40.93 33.33
C SER A 35 -2.50 40.24 32.53
N CYS A 36 -2.81 39.88 31.29
CA CYS A 36 -1.87 39.32 30.33
C CYS A 36 -0.73 40.31 30.04
N ALA A 37 0.50 39.96 30.42
CA ALA A 37 1.69 40.61 29.88
C ALA A 37 1.82 40.22 28.40
N ALA A 38 1.85 41.22 27.51
CA ALA A 38 2.07 41.02 26.09
C ALA A 38 3.40 40.27 25.86
N SER A 39 3.35 39.22 25.03
CA SER A 39 4.53 38.45 24.64
C SER A 39 5.61 39.39 24.08
N PRO A 40 6.87 39.25 24.49
CA PRO A 40 7.90 40.21 24.11
C PRO A 40 8.20 40.08 22.60
N PRO A 41 8.32 41.20 21.86
CA PRO A 41 8.28 41.25 20.40
C PRO A 41 9.37 40.43 19.69
N TRP A 42 10.50 40.16 20.36
CA TRP A 42 11.59 39.33 19.84
C TRP A 42 11.16 37.88 19.55
N ARG A 43 10.16 37.32 20.26
CA ARG A 43 9.67 35.96 19.99
C ARG A 43 8.97 35.88 18.65
N LEU A 44 8.16 36.88 18.30
CA LEU A 44 7.51 36.97 17.00
C LEU A 44 8.52 37.20 15.88
N ILE A 45 9.52 38.06 16.12
CA ILE A 45 10.61 38.31 15.18
C ILE A 45 11.41 37.03 14.92
N ALA A 46 11.76 36.26 15.96
CA ALA A 46 12.48 35.00 15.82
C ALA A 46 11.68 33.95 15.02
N VAL A 47 10.36 33.87 15.23
CA VAL A 47 9.48 32.97 14.47
C VAL A 47 9.40 33.41 13.01
N ILE A 48 9.23 34.70 12.74
CA ILE A 48 9.17 35.25 11.38
C ILE A 48 10.49 34.98 10.65
N LEU A 49 11.64 35.24 11.29
CA LEU A 49 12.97 34.97 10.72
C LEU A 49 13.18 33.47 10.45
N GLY A 50 12.70 32.60 11.35
CA GLY A 50 12.74 31.15 11.15
C GLY A 50 11.92 30.70 9.95
N ILE A 51 10.69 31.19 9.82
CA ILE A 51 9.83 30.90 8.67
C ILE A 51 10.45 31.42 7.37
N LEU A 52 10.99 32.64 7.39
CA LEU A 52 11.65 33.23 6.21
C LEU A 52 12.84 32.39 5.76
N CYS A 53 13.66 31.91 6.71
CA CYS A 53 14.78 31.02 6.43
C CYS A 53 14.35 29.66 5.86
N LEU A 54 13.27 29.07 6.37
CA LEU A 54 12.74 27.82 5.83
C LEU A 54 12.24 27.99 4.39
N VAL A 55 11.55 29.10 4.10
CA VAL A 55 11.07 29.40 2.75
C VAL A 55 12.24 29.62 1.78
N THR A 56 13.31 30.32 2.19
CA THR A 56 14.49 30.52 1.34
C THR A 56 15.24 29.22 1.07
N VAL A 57 15.34 28.31 2.06
CA VAL A 57 15.95 26.99 1.87
C VAL A 57 15.14 26.13 0.91
N VAL A 58 13.80 26.06 1.08
CA VAL A 58 12.94 25.26 0.21
C VAL A 58 12.99 25.77 -1.23
N THR A 59 12.94 27.09 -1.44
CA THR A 59 13.03 27.68 -2.78
C THR A 59 14.40 27.41 -3.43
N ALA A 60 15.50 27.49 -2.70
CA ALA A 60 16.83 27.15 -3.21
C ALA A 60 16.94 25.66 -3.62
N VAL A 61 16.37 24.74 -2.84
CA VAL A 61 16.34 23.31 -3.17
C VAL A 61 15.52 23.05 -4.44
N VAL A 62 14.35 23.67 -4.57
CA VAL A 62 13.49 23.53 -5.77
C VAL A 62 14.17 24.12 -7.01
N LEU A 63 14.82 25.28 -6.90
CA LEU A 63 15.59 25.87 -8.01
C LEU A 63 16.80 25.00 -8.37
N GLY A 64 17.46 24.39 -7.38
CA GLY A 64 18.55 23.46 -7.60
C GLY A 64 18.10 22.20 -8.36
N THR A 65 17.03 21.54 -7.92
CA THR A 65 16.53 20.32 -8.57
C THR A 65 16.00 20.58 -9.99
N THR A 66 15.34 21.72 -10.21
CA THR A 66 14.86 22.11 -11.55
C THR A 66 15.98 22.50 -12.50
N ALA A 67 17.07 23.10 -11.99
CA ALA A 67 18.27 23.40 -12.78
C ALA A 67 19.04 22.12 -13.16
N ILE A 68 19.17 21.17 -12.22
CA ILE A 68 19.81 19.87 -12.47
C ILE A 68 19.02 19.08 -13.52
N TRP A 69 17.68 19.08 -13.46
CA TRP A 69 16.85 18.45 -14.49
C TRP A 69 17.03 19.13 -15.85
N ARG A 70 16.99 20.46 -15.92
CA ARG A 70 17.18 21.20 -17.19
C ARG A 70 18.54 20.92 -17.84
N SER A 71 19.59 20.71 -17.04
CA SER A 71 20.93 20.43 -17.58
C SER A 71 21.10 19.01 -18.13
N HIS A 72 20.28 18.04 -17.72
CA HIS A 72 20.38 16.64 -18.17
C HIS A 72 19.48 16.32 -19.38
N SER A 73 18.57 17.23 -19.79
CA SER A 73 17.57 16.97 -20.84
C SER A 73 17.97 17.49 -22.23
N GLY A 74 19.27 17.61 -22.52
CA GLY A 74 19.79 18.14 -23.78
C GLY A 74 20.70 17.19 -24.54
N SER A 75 20.17 16.13 -25.15
CA SER A 75 20.60 15.58 -26.46
C SER A 75 19.95 14.21 -26.76
N ASN A 76 19.13 14.12 -27.80
CA ASN A 76 18.91 12.89 -28.58
C ASN A 76 18.80 13.29 -30.05
N PRO A 77 19.68 12.82 -30.96
CA PRO A 77 19.55 13.09 -32.38
C PRO A 77 18.53 12.13 -33.03
N LEU A 78 17.58 12.74 -33.74
CA LEU A 78 16.61 12.13 -34.64
C LEU A 78 17.33 11.39 -35.78
N LYS A 79 16.94 10.13 -36.05
CA LYS A 79 17.42 9.34 -37.19
C LYS A 79 16.25 9.12 -38.14
N ASP A 80 16.14 9.96 -39.16
CA ASP A 80 15.20 9.79 -40.27
C ASP A 80 15.69 8.69 -41.23
N GLY A 81 14.86 7.67 -41.44
CA GLY A 81 15.06 6.64 -42.44
C GLY A 81 14.16 6.87 -43.65
N HIS A 82 14.78 7.18 -44.80
CA HIS A 82 14.14 7.19 -46.12
C HIS A 82 13.84 5.76 -46.60
N PHE A 83 12.62 5.51 -47.09
CA PHE A 83 12.25 4.32 -47.87
C PHE A 83 12.06 4.69 -49.34
N PRO A 84 12.55 3.88 -50.30
CA PRO A 84 12.02 3.84 -51.67
C PRO A 84 11.14 2.59 -51.91
N PRO A 85 10.21 2.62 -52.89
CA PRO A 85 9.11 1.66 -52.96
C PRO A 85 9.34 0.50 -53.95
N ARG A 86 8.67 -0.62 -53.63
CA ARG A 86 7.88 -1.52 -54.49
C ARG A 86 8.55 -2.10 -55.76
N ASN A 87 8.69 -3.44 -55.80
CA ASN A 87 8.13 -4.20 -56.91
C ASN A 87 7.60 -5.58 -56.48
N LYS A 88 6.48 -5.98 -57.07
CA LYS A 88 5.85 -7.31 -57.00
C LYS A 88 6.25 -8.06 -58.27
N GLU A 89 6.72 -9.29 -58.13
CA GLU A 89 6.55 -10.28 -59.20
C GLU A 89 6.46 -11.69 -58.59
N ASN A 90 5.37 -12.38 -58.93
CA ASN A 90 5.20 -13.81 -58.73
C ASN A 90 6.20 -14.56 -59.62
N HIS A 91 6.62 -15.76 -59.23
CA HIS A 91 6.60 -16.96 -60.10
C HIS A 91 6.94 -18.21 -59.27
N SER A 92 6.29 -19.30 -59.66
CA SER A 92 6.18 -20.57 -58.95
C SER A 92 7.38 -21.49 -59.12
N GLN A 93 7.46 -22.44 -58.18
CA GLN A 93 7.98 -23.81 -58.25
C GLN A 93 9.39 -24.17 -57.74
N PRO A 94 9.52 -25.40 -57.17
CA PRO A 94 10.58 -25.80 -56.26
C PRO A 94 11.70 -26.52 -57.00
N THR A 95 12.91 -26.51 -56.44
CA THR A 95 13.87 -27.58 -56.74
C THR A 95 14.74 -27.87 -55.52
N GLN A 96 14.63 -29.11 -55.11
CA GLN A 96 15.40 -29.85 -54.14
C GLN A 96 16.84 -30.03 -54.67
N SER A 97 17.86 -29.75 -53.85
CA SER A 97 19.15 -30.45 -53.97
C SER A 97 19.93 -30.36 -52.68
N SER A 98 20.18 -31.54 -52.14
CA SER A 98 21.18 -31.87 -51.12
C SER A 98 22.58 -31.41 -51.55
N LEU A 99 23.42 -31.08 -50.57
CA LEU A 99 24.80 -31.57 -50.42
C LEU A 99 25.35 -31.08 -49.06
N GLU A 100 25.60 -32.04 -48.18
CA GLU A 100 26.32 -31.90 -46.91
C GLU A 100 27.78 -31.46 -47.13
N GLU A 101 28.37 -30.75 -46.17
CA GLU A 101 29.42 -31.27 -45.27
C GLU A 101 30.26 -30.16 -44.59
N SER A 102 30.78 -30.49 -43.39
CA SER A 102 31.82 -29.85 -42.56
C SER A 102 31.33 -28.95 -41.39
N VAL A 103 31.08 -29.47 -40.16
CA VAL A 103 32.03 -29.86 -39.08
C VAL A 103 32.70 -28.59 -38.48
N THR A 104 32.54 -28.11 -37.23
CA THR A 104 32.38 -28.72 -35.88
C THR A 104 31.95 -27.61 -34.85
N PRO A 105 31.86 -27.81 -33.51
CA PRO A 105 30.64 -27.53 -32.74
C PRO A 105 30.81 -26.46 -31.64
N THR A 106 29.97 -25.42 -31.63
CA THR A 106 29.87 -24.55 -30.45
C THR A 106 29.01 -25.23 -29.40
N LYS A 107 29.71 -25.86 -28.45
CA LYS A 107 29.26 -26.45 -27.19
C LYS A 107 28.04 -25.72 -26.62
N ALA A 108 26.84 -26.25 -26.88
CA ALA A 108 25.63 -25.84 -26.18
C ALA A 108 25.81 -26.19 -24.70
N ILE A 109 25.84 -25.17 -23.84
CA ILE A 109 25.59 -25.33 -22.42
C ILE A 109 24.17 -25.89 -22.31
N LYS A 110 24.07 -27.21 -22.16
CA LYS A 110 22.88 -27.85 -21.64
C LYS A 110 22.84 -27.51 -20.15
N THR A 111 22.23 -26.39 -19.81
CA THR A 111 21.76 -26.17 -18.43
C THR A 111 20.63 -27.15 -18.21
N THR A 112 21.00 -28.26 -17.59
CA THR A 112 20.11 -29.19 -16.89
C THR A 112 19.11 -28.44 -16.03
N GLY A 113 17.83 -28.55 -16.40
CA GLY A 113 16.68 -28.32 -15.54
C GLY A 113 16.51 -26.90 -15.02
N ASP A 114 16.19 -25.95 -15.89
CA ASP A 114 15.44 -24.78 -15.43
C ASP A 114 14.07 -25.29 -14.98
N ARG A 115 13.91 -25.46 -13.66
CA ARG A 115 12.59 -25.59 -13.07
C ARG A 115 11.92 -24.23 -13.28
N SER A 116 11.27 -24.07 -14.43
CA SER A 116 10.46 -22.89 -14.73
C SER A 116 9.56 -22.65 -13.53
N SER A 117 9.76 -21.50 -12.86
CA SER A 117 8.89 -21.08 -11.77
C SER A 117 7.43 -21.17 -12.23
N PRO A 118 6.51 -21.74 -11.43
CA PRO A 118 5.11 -21.85 -11.81
C PRO A 118 4.42 -20.48 -11.92
N CYS A 119 5.03 -19.43 -11.35
CA CYS A 119 4.56 -18.06 -11.46
C CYS A 119 5.40 -17.23 -12.43
N PRO A 120 4.77 -16.26 -13.12
CA PRO A 120 5.49 -15.30 -13.97
C PRO A 120 6.56 -14.51 -13.18
N PRO A 121 7.54 -13.92 -13.87
CA PRO A 121 8.54 -13.07 -13.21
C PRO A 121 7.90 -11.96 -12.38
N ASN A 122 8.46 -11.70 -11.19
CA ASN A 122 8.00 -10.70 -10.21
C ASN A 122 6.66 -11.02 -9.50
N TRP A 123 6.14 -12.24 -9.65
CA TRP A 123 5.01 -12.73 -8.87
C TRP A 123 5.51 -13.56 -7.68
N ILE A 124 4.81 -13.45 -6.56
CA ILE A 124 5.10 -14.21 -5.35
C ILE A 124 4.29 -15.51 -5.41
N ILE A 125 4.96 -16.65 -5.27
CA ILE A 125 4.30 -17.96 -5.13
C ILE A 125 3.85 -18.13 -3.68
N HIS A 126 2.58 -18.45 -3.47
CA HIS A 126 2.10 -18.97 -2.20
C HIS A 126 1.05 -20.05 -2.45
N GLU A 127 1.32 -21.25 -1.95
CA GLU A 127 0.48 -22.45 -2.18
C GLU A 127 0.18 -22.69 -3.67
N ASN A 128 -1.10 -22.58 -4.06
CA ASN A 128 -1.59 -22.87 -5.40
C ASN A 128 -1.87 -21.60 -6.22
N SER A 129 -1.31 -20.47 -5.81
CA SER A 129 -1.55 -19.16 -6.41
C SER A 129 -0.27 -18.35 -6.58
N CYS A 130 -0.30 -17.45 -7.57
CA CYS A 130 0.66 -16.40 -7.81
C CYS A 130 0.04 -15.06 -7.41
N TYR A 131 0.81 -14.21 -6.73
CA TYR A 131 0.37 -12.90 -6.29
C TYR A 131 1.27 -11.79 -6.84
N LEU A 132 0.68 -10.73 -7.38
CA LEU A 132 1.39 -9.53 -7.82
C LEU A 132 0.89 -8.32 -7.03
N PHE A 133 1.79 -7.70 -6.28
CA PHE A 133 1.55 -6.39 -5.66
C PHE A 133 1.87 -5.32 -6.70
N SER A 134 0.83 -4.74 -7.30
CA SER A 134 0.97 -3.73 -8.34
C SER A 134 1.69 -2.50 -7.81
N THR A 135 2.57 -1.94 -8.64
CA THR A 135 3.26 -0.67 -8.37
C THR A 135 2.54 0.53 -8.98
N SER A 136 1.39 0.30 -9.65
CA SER A 136 0.59 1.36 -10.28
C SER A 136 -0.57 1.77 -9.39
N LEU A 137 -0.77 3.09 -9.25
CA LEU A 137 -1.94 3.65 -8.57
C LEU A 137 -3.13 3.73 -9.52
N ASN A 138 -4.23 3.08 -9.18
CA ASN A 138 -5.45 3.05 -9.98
C ASN A 138 -6.70 3.12 -9.09
N SER A 139 -7.84 3.47 -9.68
CA SER A 139 -9.15 3.19 -9.08
C SER A 139 -9.35 1.67 -8.96
N TRP A 140 -10.37 1.25 -8.21
CA TRP A 140 -10.70 -0.17 -8.09
C TRP A 140 -10.99 -0.81 -9.45
N ASP A 141 -11.83 -0.17 -10.29
CA ASP A 141 -12.12 -0.64 -11.66
C ASP A 141 -10.90 -0.59 -12.59
N GLY A 142 -10.00 0.36 -12.39
CA GLY A 142 -8.72 0.42 -13.11
C GLY A 142 -7.83 -0.76 -12.74
N SER A 143 -7.75 -1.07 -11.45
CA SER A 143 -6.96 -2.18 -10.90
C SER A 143 -7.51 -3.54 -11.36
N LYS A 144 -8.84 -3.71 -11.35
CA LYS A 144 -9.53 -4.86 -11.92
C LYS A 144 -9.11 -5.11 -13.37
N ARG A 145 -9.21 -4.08 -14.21
CA ARG A 145 -8.79 -4.17 -15.62
C ARG A 145 -7.30 -4.52 -15.78
N GLN A 146 -6.44 -3.93 -14.95
CA GLN A 146 -5.01 -4.24 -14.96
C GLN A 146 -4.74 -5.71 -14.62
N CYS A 147 -5.38 -6.26 -13.58
CA CYS A 147 -5.23 -7.68 -13.26
C CYS A 147 -5.77 -8.57 -14.39
N SER A 148 -6.92 -8.22 -14.99
CA SER A 148 -7.47 -8.98 -16.12
C SER A 148 -6.54 -8.98 -17.35
N GLN A 149 -5.83 -7.89 -17.63
CA GLN A 149 -4.83 -7.82 -18.71
C GLN A 149 -3.62 -8.74 -18.47
N LEU A 150 -3.41 -9.21 -17.24
CA LEU A 150 -2.36 -10.15 -16.85
C LEU A 150 -2.86 -11.59 -16.72
N ASP A 151 -4.04 -11.88 -17.27
CA ASP A 151 -4.74 -13.17 -17.13
C ASP A 151 -4.88 -13.58 -15.66
N SER A 152 -5.31 -12.62 -14.84
CA SER A 152 -5.46 -12.74 -13.38
C SER A 152 -6.67 -11.94 -12.90
N ASN A 153 -6.98 -12.05 -11.61
CA ASN A 153 -8.06 -11.31 -10.96
C ASN A 153 -7.51 -10.44 -9.85
N LEU A 154 -8.28 -9.45 -9.38
CA LEU A 154 -8.00 -8.87 -8.08
C LEU A 154 -8.09 -9.96 -7.01
N LEU A 155 -7.23 -9.86 -6.01
CA LEU A 155 -7.11 -10.83 -4.93
C LEU A 155 -8.48 -11.24 -4.36
N LYS A 156 -8.74 -12.54 -4.34
CA LYS A 156 -9.82 -13.14 -3.57
C LYS A 156 -9.21 -13.87 -2.40
N ILE A 157 -9.67 -13.59 -1.19
CA ILE A 157 -9.17 -14.30 0.00
C ILE A 157 -10.14 -15.47 0.27
N ASP A 158 -9.67 -16.70 0.06
CA ASP A 158 -10.49 -17.89 0.22
C ASP A 158 -10.46 -18.47 1.64
N ASN A 159 -9.33 -18.32 2.34
CA ASN A 159 -9.13 -18.94 3.65
C ASN A 159 -8.21 -18.14 4.58
N SER A 160 -8.17 -18.54 5.86
CA SER A 160 -7.42 -17.85 6.91
C SER A 160 -5.90 -17.91 6.72
N LYS A 161 -5.37 -18.94 6.06
CA LYS A 161 -3.94 -19.08 5.78
C LYS A 161 -3.49 -18.08 4.73
N GLU A 162 -4.26 -17.97 3.66
CA GLU A 162 -4.07 -16.95 2.62
C GLU A 162 -4.20 -15.55 3.21
N LEU A 163 -5.24 -15.30 4.03
CA LEU A 163 -5.39 -14.02 4.73
C LEU A 163 -4.12 -13.66 5.52
N GLY A 164 -3.60 -14.59 6.32
CA GLY A 164 -2.38 -14.38 7.10
C GLY A 164 -1.15 -14.06 6.24
N PHE A 165 -1.00 -14.73 5.09
CA PHE A 165 0.06 -14.42 4.13
C PHE A 165 -0.09 -13.00 3.56
N ILE A 166 -1.28 -12.64 3.08
CA ILE A 166 -1.54 -11.32 2.49
C ILE A 166 -1.32 -10.20 3.50
N LEU A 167 -1.86 -10.34 4.72
CA LEU A 167 -1.70 -9.33 5.76
C LEU A 167 -0.23 -9.10 6.08
N LYS A 168 0.58 -10.17 6.21
CA LYS A 168 2.03 -10.07 6.44
C LYS A 168 2.75 -9.32 5.31
N GLN A 169 2.39 -9.59 4.05
CA GLN A 169 2.99 -8.88 2.91
C GLN A 169 2.62 -7.39 2.94
N VAL A 170 1.36 -7.05 3.20
CA VAL A 170 0.90 -5.66 3.29
C VAL A 170 1.54 -4.93 4.48
N SER A 171 1.73 -5.58 5.63
CA SER A 171 2.40 -4.94 6.78
C SER A 171 3.82 -4.47 6.47
N SER A 172 4.51 -5.11 5.52
CA SER A 172 5.87 -4.73 5.11
C SER A 172 5.91 -3.45 4.25
N GLN A 173 4.74 -2.95 3.85
CA GLN A 173 4.57 -1.75 3.03
C GLN A 173 3.57 -0.78 3.70
N PRO A 174 3.94 -0.18 4.85
CA PRO A 174 3.01 0.56 5.70
C PRO A 174 2.43 1.82 5.04
N ASP A 175 3.15 2.40 4.07
CA ASP A 175 2.70 3.60 3.35
C ASP A 175 1.74 3.29 2.19
N ASN A 176 1.51 2.00 1.90
CA ASN A 176 0.74 1.56 0.75
C ASN A 176 -0.62 0.96 1.17
N SER A 177 -1.64 1.26 0.37
CA SER A 177 -2.96 0.62 0.46
C SER A 177 -3.22 -0.20 -0.80
N PHE A 178 -3.82 -1.37 -0.64
CA PHE A 178 -3.99 -2.32 -1.74
C PHE A 178 -5.44 -2.71 -1.94
N TRP A 179 -5.99 -2.42 -3.12
CA TRP A 179 -7.28 -2.94 -3.58
C TRP A 179 -7.29 -4.46 -3.63
N ILE A 180 -8.40 -5.06 -3.21
CA ILE A 180 -8.72 -6.48 -3.35
C ILE A 180 -10.02 -6.66 -4.15
N GLY A 181 -10.32 -7.88 -4.55
CA GLY A 181 -11.45 -8.21 -5.43
C GLY A 181 -12.83 -8.12 -4.78
N LEU A 182 -12.95 -7.52 -3.59
CA LEU A 182 -14.21 -7.43 -2.85
C LEU A 182 -14.87 -6.06 -3.06
N SER A 183 -16.14 -6.08 -3.47
CA SER A 183 -16.93 -4.88 -3.73
C SER A 183 -18.42 -5.12 -3.49
N ARG A 184 -19.23 -4.05 -3.49
CA ARG A 184 -20.69 -4.10 -3.45
C ARG A 184 -21.27 -3.04 -4.38
N THR A 185 -22.47 -3.26 -4.91
CA THR A 185 -23.11 -2.31 -5.83
C THR A 185 -23.76 -1.13 -5.11
N GLN A 186 -24.18 -1.34 -3.86
CA GLN A 186 -24.92 -0.37 -3.04
C GLN A 186 -24.45 -0.47 -1.59
N THR A 187 -24.52 0.61 -0.81
CA THR A 187 -24.03 0.66 0.58
C THR A 187 -24.67 -0.41 1.49
N GLU A 188 -25.93 -0.77 1.25
CA GLU A 188 -26.63 -1.81 2.03
C GLU A 188 -26.62 -3.18 1.34
N GLY A 189 -25.95 -3.29 0.19
CA GLY A 189 -25.84 -4.53 -0.57
C GLY A 189 -24.82 -5.52 0.00
N PRO A 190 -24.91 -6.80 -0.38
CA PRO A 190 -23.92 -7.80 0.02
C PRO A 190 -22.56 -7.50 -0.60
N TRP A 191 -21.50 -7.83 0.13
CA TRP A 191 -20.14 -7.86 -0.40
C TRP A 191 -19.95 -9.11 -1.28
N LEU A 192 -19.47 -8.89 -2.49
CA LEU A 192 -19.25 -9.93 -3.50
C LEU A 192 -17.80 -9.89 -3.99
N TRP A 193 -17.25 -11.07 -4.22
CA TRP A 193 -15.98 -11.25 -4.91
C TRP A 193 -16.16 -11.12 -6.43
N GLU A 194 -15.06 -10.95 -7.17
CA GLU A 194 -15.09 -10.80 -8.62
C GLU A 194 -15.71 -11.99 -9.38
N ASP A 195 -15.65 -13.19 -8.79
CA ASP A 195 -16.26 -14.40 -9.32
C ASP A 195 -17.76 -14.53 -9.01
N GLY A 196 -18.34 -13.53 -8.34
CA GLY A 196 -19.74 -13.50 -7.92
C GLY A 196 -20.04 -14.24 -6.62
N SER A 197 -19.04 -14.87 -6.00
CA SER A 197 -19.24 -15.53 -4.71
C SER A 197 -19.43 -14.53 -3.56
N THR A 198 -20.29 -14.88 -2.61
CA THR A 198 -20.61 -14.01 -1.47
C THR A 198 -19.49 -14.04 -0.43
N PHE A 199 -19.16 -12.87 0.12
CA PHE A 199 -18.24 -12.75 1.25
C PHE A 199 -18.81 -13.38 2.52
N SER A 200 -17.96 -14.12 3.25
CA SER A 200 -18.29 -14.68 4.57
C SER A 200 -17.73 -13.80 5.68
N PRO A 201 -18.57 -13.20 6.56
CA PRO A 201 -18.10 -12.36 7.67
C PRO A 201 -17.22 -13.08 8.70
N ASN A 202 -17.20 -14.42 8.69
CA ASN A 202 -16.34 -15.22 9.58
C ASN A 202 -14.87 -15.21 9.16
N LEU A 203 -14.55 -14.76 7.94
CA LEU A 203 -13.18 -14.76 7.42
C LEU A 203 -12.38 -13.56 7.93
N PHE A 204 -12.96 -12.36 7.89
CA PHE A 204 -12.37 -11.13 8.43
C PHE A 204 -13.44 -10.04 8.64
N GLN A 205 -13.07 -8.96 9.33
CA GLN A 205 -13.95 -7.79 9.51
C GLN A 205 -13.53 -6.67 8.56
N ILE A 206 -14.51 -6.02 7.93
CA ILE A 206 -14.31 -4.82 7.10
C ILE A 206 -14.61 -3.61 7.98
N ARG A 207 -13.62 -2.73 8.18
CA ARG A 207 -13.79 -1.48 8.92
C ARG A 207 -14.27 -0.37 8.01
N THR A 208 -15.14 0.50 8.50
CA THR A 208 -15.61 1.63 7.68
C THR A 208 -14.63 2.80 7.70
N THR A 209 -14.44 3.45 6.56
CA THR A 209 -13.74 4.75 6.44
C THR A 209 -14.71 5.91 6.35
N ALA A 210 -16.01 5.67 6.53
CA ALA A 210 -17.02 6.71 6.49
C ALA A 210 -16.76 7.77 7.55
N THR A 211 -16.62 9.01 7.09
CA THR A 211 -16.71 10.21 7.94
C THR A 211 -18.10 10.85 7.86
N GLN A 212 -18.93 10.44 6.88
CA GLN A 212 -20.29 10.90 6.65
C GLN A 212 -21.18 9.75 6.14
N GLU A 213 -22.47 9.78 6.51
CA GLU A 213 -23.41 8.66 6.31
C GLU A 213 -23.73 8.32 4.85
N ASN A 214 -23.48 9.23 3.89
CA ASN A 214 -23.81 9.03 2.46
C ASN A 214 -22.62 8.65 1.57
N SER A 215 -21.50 8.26 2.16
CA SER A 215 -20.32 7.87 1.38
C SER A 215 -20.56 6.49 0.75
N SER A 216 -20.54 6.41 -0.58
CA SER A 216 -20.65 5.14 -1.32
C SER A 216 -19.34 4.36 -1.27
N LEU A 217 -19.01 3.84 -0.08
CA LEU A 217 -17.80 3.06 0.21
C LEU A 217 -18.05 1.62 -0.21
N ASN A 218 -17.85 1.36 -1.50
CA ASN A 218 -18.33 0.16 -2.18
C ASN A 218 -17.20 -0.76 -2.62
N CYS A 219 -15.95 -0.42 -2.33
CA CYS A 219 -14.77 -1.20 -2.67
C CYS A 219 -13.90 -1.43 -1.43
N VAL A 220 -13.09 -2.47 -1.43
CA VAL A 220 -12.31 -2.87 -0.26
C VAL A 220 -10.82 -2.86 -0.55
N TRP A 221 -10.06 -2.28 0.36
CA TRP A 221 -8.61 -2.31 0.35
C TRP A 221 -8.04 -2.77 1.69
N ILE A 222 -6.75 -3.10 1.70
CA ILE A 222 -5.99 -3.45 2.89
C ILE A 222 -4.92 -2.37 3.11
N HIS A 223 -4.84 -1.84 4.33
CA HIS A 223 -3.85 -0.86 4.75
C HIS A 223 -3.30 -1.23 6.13
N VAL A 224 -1.98 -1.35 6.26
CA VAL A 224 -1.29 -1.73 7.52
C VAL A 224 -1.94 -2.96 8.18
N SER A 225 -2.27 -3.97 7.37
CA SER A 225 -2.92 -5.23 7.80
C SER A 225 -4.37 -5.10 8.29
N ILE A 226 -5.02 -3.97 8.07
CA ILE A 226 -6.43 -3.76 8.40
C ILE A 226 -7.21 -3.61 7.10
N ILE A 227 -8.38 -4.23 7.05
CA ILE A 227 -9.26 -4.27 5.88
C ILE A 227 -10.33 -3.19 6.04
N TYR A 228 -10.47 -2.34 5.02
CA TYR A 228 -11.37 -1.20 5.07
C TYR A 228 -12.26 -1.13 3.82
N ASP A 229 -13.48 -0.64 3.98
CA ASP A 229 -14.24 -0.11 2.86
C ASP A 229 -13.67 1.25 2.40
N GLN A 230 -13.86 1.59 1.13
CA GLN A 230 -13.38 2.82 0.56
C GLN A 230 -14.15 3.20 -0.72
N LEU A 231 -14.08 4.49 -1.09
CA LEU A 231 -14.51 5.01 -2.38
C LEU A 231 -13.70 4.36 -3.51
N CYS A 232 -14.39 3.69 -4.42
CA CYS A 232 -13.79 2.96 -5.54
C CYS A 232 -12.92 3.83 -6.48
N SER A 233 -13.16 5.15 -6.49
CA SER A 233 -12.42 6.11 -7.32
C SER A 233 -11.06 6.50 -6.75
N VAL A 234 -10.78 6.20 -5.48
CA VAL A 234 -9.51 6.57 -4.84
C VAL A 234 -8.35 5.86 -5.54
N PRO A 235 -7.29 6.58 -5.95
CA PRO A 235 -6.10 5.94 -6.48
C PRO A 235 -5.38 5.14 -5.39
N SER A 236 -5.16 3.85 -5.64
CA SER A 236 -4.44 2.96 -4.73
C SER A 236 -3.71 1.88 -5.51
N TYR A 237 -2.74 1.22 -4.87
CA TYR A 237 -2.15 -0.01 -5.40
C TYR A 237 -3.17 -1.15 -5.35
N SER A 238 -2.83 -2.30 -5.92
CA SER A 238 -3.70 -3.47 -5.94
C SER A 238 -2.91 -4.76 -5.79
N ILE A 239 -3.60 -5.83 -5.39
CA ILE A 239 -3.05 -7.17 -5.41
C ILE A 239 -3.79 -7.97 -6.48
N CYS A 240 -3.06 -8.45 -7.48
CA CYS A 240 -3.57 -9.41 -8.44
C CYS A 240 -3.24 -10.84 -8.00
N GLU A 241 -4.14 -11.77 -8.26
CA GLU A 241 -4.00 -13.18 -7.95
C GLU A 241 -4.26 -14.01 -9.22
N LYS A 242 -3.39 -14.99 -9.46
CA LYS A 242 -3.54 -15.99 -10.52
C LYS A 242 -3.40 -17.39 -9.93
N LYS A 243 -4.49 -18.15 -9.95
CA LYS A 243 -4.50 -19.54 -9.48
C LYS A 243 -3.87 -20.46 -10.51
N PHE A 244 -3.21 -21.52 -10.05
CA PHE A 244 -2.78 -22.59 -10.95
C PHE A 244 -4.02 -23.26 -11.56
N ALA A 245 -3.97 -23.50 -12.87
CA ALA A 245 -5.00 -24.30 -13.53
C ALA A 245 -4.96 -25.72 -12.93
N MET A 246 -6.10 -26.16 -12.38
CA MET A 246 -6.31 -27.56 -11.96
C MET A 246 -6.68 -28.43 -13.15
#